data_AF-A0A9E2NJP8-F1
#
_entry.id   AF-A0A9E2NJP8-F1
#
_cell.length_a   1.000
_cell.length_b   1.000
_cell.length_c   1.000
_cell.angle_alpha   90.00
_cell.angle_beta   90.00
_cell.angle_gamma   90.00
#
_symmetry.space_group_name_H-M   'P 1'
#
loop_
_entity.id
_entity.type
_entity.pdbx_description
1 polymer ?
#
loop_
_entity_poly.entity_id
_entity_poly.type
_entity_poly.pdbx_seq_one_letter_code
_entity_poly.pdbx_strand_id
1 'polypeptide(L)' 'GGYTRITKIGPRKGDNAPMAIIEVLTEGTPAKKAVVNEAEKAAKKAAPKKKAAAAKAE' A
#
# COMPACT_ATOMS: atom_id res chain seq x y z
N GLY A 1 -2.58 4.21 7.77
CA GLY A 1 -1.66 5.33 7.42
C GLY A 1 -0.44 4.78 6.72
N GLY A 2 0.41 5.63 6.13
CA GLY A 2 1.60 5.22 5.37
C GLY A 2 1.54 5.67 3.91
N TYR A 3 1.47 6.99 3.71
CA TYR A 3 1.46 7.65 2.41
C TYR A 3 2.78 8.37 2.13
N THR A 4 3.65 8.37 3.12
CA THR A 4 4.93 9.04 3.10
C THR A 4 6.00 8.05 3.52
N ARG A 5 7.17 8.15 2.88
CA ARG A 5 8.39 7.42 3.23
C ARG A 5 9.36 8.44 3.80
N ILE A 6 9.93 8.13 4.95
CA ILE A 6 10.99 8.95 5.55
C ILE A 6 12.27 8.13 5.49
N THR A 7 13.25 8.62 4.73
CA THR A 7 14.58 8.01 4.61
C THR A 7 15.56 8.87 5.40
N LYS A 8 16.15 8.33 6.47
CA LYS A 8 17.18 9.03 7.25
C LYS A 8 18.43 9.21 6.40
N ILE A 9 19.02 10.38 6.47
CA ILE A 9 20.30 10.68 5.84
C ILE A 9 21.31 11.12 6.89
N GLY A 10 22.59 11.14 6.49
CA GLY A 10 23.67 11.56 7.37
C GLY A 10 23.44 12.95 7.97
N PRO A 11 24.09 13.26 9.10
CA PRO A 11 23.94 14.53 9.77
C PRO A 11 24.42 15.69 8.88
N ARG A 12 23.80 16.85 9.05
CA ARG A 12 24.14 18.05 8.29
C ARG A 12 25.53 18.57 8.69
N LYS A 13 26.33 18.93 7.68
CA LYS A 13 27.67 19.48 7.89
C LYS A 13 27.56 20.87 8.53
N GLY A 14 28.27 21.07 9.64
CA GLY A 14 28.37 22.37 10.34
C GLY A 14 27.68 22.40 11.70
N ASP A 15 26.54 21.72 11.84
CA ASP A 15 25.77 21.68 13.09
C ASP A 15 25.39 20.26 13.53
N ASN A 16 25.79 19.25 12.77
CA ASN A 16 25.55 17.82 13.05
C ASN A 16 24.06 17.48 13.23
N ALA A 17 23.15 18.30 12.68
CA ALA A 17 21.72 18.10 12.84
C ALA A 17 21.26 16.82 12.10
N PRO A 18 20.43 15.95 12.73
CA PRO A 18 19.91 14.76 12.07
C PRO A 18 18.93 15.16 10.97
N MET A 19 19.14 14.63 9.76
CA MET A 19 18.34 14.96 8.58
C MET A 19 17.63 13.72 8.03
N ALA A 20 16.52 13.95 7.33
CA ALA A 20 15.80 12.91 6.60
C ALA A 20 15.13 13.50 5.35
N ILE A 21 14.95 12.65 4.34
CA ILE A 21 14.19 12.95 3.12
C ILE A 21 12.78 12.40 3.29
N ILE A 22 11.77 13.21 2.98
CA ILE A 22 10.37 12.80 2.97
C ILE A 22 9.86 12.68 1.53
N GLU A 23 9.34 11.52 1.19
CA GLU A 23 8.79 11.21 -0.13
C GLU A 23 7.31 10.86 0.00
N VAL A 24 6.50 11.25 -0.99
CA VAL A 24 5.10 10.84 -1.07
C VAL A 24 5.01 9.51 -1.84
N LEU A 25 4.58 8.44 -1.18
CA LEU A 25 4.28 7.18 -1.86
C LEU A 25 3.00 7.32 -2.68
N THR A 26 3.14 7.19 -3.99
CA THR A 26 2.01 7.23 -4.92
C THR A 26 1.08 6.02 -4.77
N GLU A 27 1.61 4.84 -4.44
CA GLU A 27 0.81 3.65 -4.06
C GLU A 27 0.08 3.84 -2.74
N GLY A 28 0.66 4.69 -1.89
CA GLY A 28 0.09 5.07 -0.62
C GLY A 28 -1.14 5.94 -0.79
N THR A 29 -1.15 6.87 -1.73
CA THR A 29 -2.15 7.96 -1.82
C THR A 29 -3.59 7.49 -1.55
N PRO A 30 -4.40 8.22 -0.78
CA PRO A 30 -5.75 7.78 -0.37
C PRO A 30 -6.63 7.33 -1.54
N ALA A 31 -6.53 8.00 -2.69
CA ALA A 31 -7.24 7.61 -3.91
C ALA A 31 -6.83 6.22 -4.43
N LYS A 32 -5.52 5.92 -4.49
CA LYS A 32 -5.02 4.63 -4.98
C LYS A 32 -5.23 3.51 -3.96
N LYS A 33 -5.10 3.78 -2.66
CA LYS A 33 -5.47 2.79 -1.62
C LYS A 33 -6.94 2.44 -1.63
N ALA A 34 -7.83 3.39 -1.90
CA ALA A 34 -9.26 3.10 -2.01
C ALA A 34 -9.53 2.07 -3.13
N VAL A 35 -8.92 2.27 -4.30
CA VAL A 35 -9.02 1.35 -5.45
C VAL A 35 -8.45 -0.03 -5.14
N VAL A 36 -7.26 -0.11 -4.53
CA VAL A 36 -6.64 -1.40 -4.16
C VAL A 36 -7.49 -2.14 -3.13
N ASN A 37 -8.03 -1.44 -2.13
CA ASN A 37 -8.85 -2.05 -1.09
C ASN A 37 -10.21 -2.52 -1.63
N GLU A 38 -10.80 -1.79 -2.57
CA GLU A 38 -12.01 -2.21 -3.28
C GLU A 38 -11.75 -3.43 -4.16
N ALA A 39 -10.64 -3.45 -4.90
CA ALA A 39 -10.22 -4.59 -5.70
C ALA A 39 -9.96 -5.84 -4.85
N GLU A 40 -9.30 -5.70 -3.69
CA GLU A 40 -9.10 -6.80 -2.73
C GLU A 40 -10.43 -7.32 -2.18
N LYS A 41 -11.37 -6.43 -1.82
CA LYS A 41 -12.71 -6.82 -1.36
C LYS A 41 -13.48 -7.55 -2.44
N ALA A 42 -13.42 -7.07 -3.69
CA ALA A 42 -14.04 -7.71 -4.84
C ALA A 42 -13.43 -9.09 -5.09
N ALA A 43 -12.11 -9.22 -5.05
CA ALA A 43 -11.40 -10.49 -5.19
C ALA A 43 -11.77 -11.48 -4.07
N LYS A 44 -11.81 -11.03 -2.81
CA LYS A 44 -12.25 -11.85 -1.66
C LYS A 44 -13.71 -12.27 -1.75
N LYS A 45 -14.60 -11.46 -2.35
CA LYS A 45 -16.02 -11.79 -2.56
C LYS A 45 -16.24 -12.71 -3.78
N ALA A 46 -15.35 -12.66 -4.77
CA ALA A 46 -15.38 -13.56 -5.93
C ALA A 46 -14.79 -14.95 -5.62
N ALA A 47 -13.82 -15.04 -4.70
CA ALA A 47 -13.23 -16.30 -4.24
C ALA A 47 -14.24 -17.36 -3.73
N PRO A 48 -15.24 -17.03 -2.88
CA PRO A 48 -16.26 -18.00 -2.46
C PRO A 48 -17.19 -18.42 -3.60
N LYS A 49 -17.45 -17.55 -4.60
CA LYS A 49 -18.21 -17.92 -5.80
C LYS A 49 -17.44 -18.87 -6.73
N LYS A 50 -16.11 -18.72 -6.83
CA LYS A 50 -15.27 -19.58 -7.66
C LYS A 50 -15.13 -21.01 -7.09
N LYS A 51 -15.09 -21.15 -5.76
CA LYS A 51 -15.16 -22.48 -5.10
C LYS A 51 -16.51 -23.18 -5.29
N ALA A 52 -17.62 -22.44 -5.27
CA ALA A 52 -18.96 -23.01 -5.50
C ALA A 52 -19.21 -23.41 -6.97
N ALA A 53 -18.56 -22.74 -7.93
CA ALA A 53 -18.65 -23.10 -9.35
C ALA A 53 -17.76 -24.30 -9.71
N ALA A 54 -16.60 -24.47 -9.06
CA ALA A 54 -15.73 -25.63 -9.26
C ALA A 54 -16.32 -26.93 -8.67
N ALA A 55 -17.09 -26.85 -7.59
CA ALA A 55 -17.73 -28.02 -6.95
C ALA A 55 -19.02 -28.50 -7.64
N LYS A 56 -19.49 -27.82 -8.69
CA LYS A 56 -20.67 -28.23 -9.49
C LYS A 56 -20.32 -28.75 -10.89
N ALA A 57 -19.03 -28.90 -11.19
CA ALA A 57 -18.53 -29.35 -12.48
C ALA A 57 -17.78 -30.70 -12.41
N GLU A 58 -17.89 -31.42 -11.29
CA GLU A 58 -17.43 -32.80 -11.13
C GLU A 58 -18.64 -33.73 -10.93
#